data_AF-A0A3P8W6P4-F1
#
_entry.id   AF-A0A3P8W6P4-F1
#
_cell.length_a   1.000
_cell.length_b   1.000
_cell.length_c   1.000
_cell.angle_alpha   90.00
_cell.angle_beta   90.00
_cell.angle_gamma   90.00
#
_symmetry.space_group_name_H-M   'P 1'
#
loop_
_entity.id
_entity.type
_entity.pdbx_description
1 polymer ?
#
loop_
_entity_poly.entity_id
_entity_poly.type
_entity_poly.pdbx_seq_one_letter_code
_entity_poly.pdbx_strand_id
1 'polypeptide(L)'
;NLPWSKTNSSVLVIALLFRATHHLLRRLPLPEVVKKDEMRCWKWRNLSVSMVHSLLTGAWALTCVLVWPETLRNIHSYHTPLSYLLVCVSTGYFVQDAADIIFTGHARGSWEFLLHHALCGFVYSNMGFVTVLALFVEVNSVTLHMRLMLKLANAQSTSIYQFNKFANFFTYVTFRLSTQFYLTWYIIHNYSWLDHDLFLWCAGVKRPVPTCLVFWT
;
A
#
# COMPACT_ATOMS: atom_id res chain seq x y z
N ASN A 1 -16.75 -10.57 -16.92
CA ASN A 1 -15.49 -11.04 -17.55
C ASN A 1 -14.58 -9.85 -17.87
N LEU A 2 -13.85 -9.35 -16.88
CA LEU A 2 -12.73 -8.44 -17.12
C LEU A 2 -11.58 -9.28 -17.69
N PRO A 3 -11.10 -8.99 -18.91
CA PRO A 3 -10.09 -9.82 -19.56
C PRO A 3 -8.73 -9.56 -18.89
N TRP A 4 -8.19 -10.57 -18.22
CA TRP A 4 -6.88 -10.59 -17.56
C TRP A 4 -5.73 -10.03 -18.43
N SER A 5 -5.82 -10.13 -19.75
CA SER A 5 -4.84 -9.54 -20.68
C SER A 5 -4.78 -8.01 -20.62
N LYS A 6 -5.91 -7.32 -20.39
CA LYS A 6 -5.95 -5.87 -20.21
C LYS A 6 -5.36 -5.45 -18.86
N THR A 7 -5.46 -6.31 -17.84
CA THR A 7 -4.90 -6.06 -16.49
C THR A 7 -3.39 -5.91 -16.53
N ASN A 8 -2.71 -6.84 -17.20
CA ASN A 8 -1.24 -6.83 -17.27
C ASN A 8 -0.70 -5.61 -18.01
N SER A 9 -1.35 -5.20 -19.11
CA SER A 9 -0.97 -3.98 -19.83
C SER A 9 -1.20 -2.72 -19.00
N SER A 10 -2.34 -2.61 -18.29
CA SER A 10 -2.61 -1.47 -17.41
C SER A 10 -1.62 -1.37 -16.27
N VAL A 11 -1.30 -2.48 -15.59
CA VAL A 11 -0.32 -2.53 -14.51
C VAL A 11 1.06 -2.13 -15.01
N LEU A 12 1.48 -2.59 -16.19
CA LEU A 12 2.77 -2.20 -16.78
C LEU A 12 2.82 -0.70 -17.10
N VAL A 13 1.78 -0.16 -17.73
CA VAL A 13 1.69 1.28 -18.02
C VAL A 13 1.79 2.10 -16.73
N ILE A 14 1.08 1.68 -15.68
CA ILE A 14 1.11 2.34 -14.38
C ILE A 14 2.50 2.24 -13.73
N ALA A 15 3.15 1.08 -13.80
CA ALA A 15 4.51 0.92 -13.30
C ALA A 15 5.49 1.87 -14.00
N LEU A 16 5.34 2.07 -15.33
CA LEU A 16 6.11 3.04 -16.10
C LEU A 16 5.76 4.49 -15.71
N LEU A 17 4.50 4.79 -15.39
CA LEU A 17 4.11 6.11 -14.87
C LEU A 17 4.74 6.39 -13.51
N PHE A 18 4.76 5.41 -12.59
CA PHE A 18 5.47 5.56 -11.31
C PHE A 18 7.00 5.69 -11.50
N ARG A 19 7.57 5.00 -12.48
CA ARG A 19 8.98 5.20 -12.89
C ARG A 19 9.22 6.64 -13.35
N ALA A 20 8.33 7.20 -14.17
CA ALA A 20 8.40 8.59 -14.60
C ALA A 20 8.25 9.56 -13.40
N THR A 21 7.31 9.29 -12.49
CA THR A 21 7.14 10.04 -11.23
C THR A 21 8.40 10.00 -10.39
N HIS A 22 9.05 8.84 -10.24
CA HIS A 22 10.34 8.72 -9.56
C HIS A 22 11.40 9.63 -10.20
N HIS A 23 11.49 9.65 -11.54
CA HIS A 23 12.40 10.53 -12.26
C HIS A 23 12.08 12.02 -12.07
N LEU A 24 10.79 12.39 -12.02
CA LEU A 24 10.37 13.76 -11.77
C LEU A 24 10.70 14.21 -10.33
N LEU A 25 10.39 13.37 -9.34
CA LEU A 25 10.67 13.64 -7.92
C LEU A 25 12.16 13.80 -7.64
N ARG A 26 13.04 13.13 -8.41
CA ARG A 26 14.50 13.33 -8.34
C ARG A 26 14.95 14.75 -8.69
N ARG A 27 14.12 15.55 -9.38
CA ARG A 27 14.42 16.95 -9.70
C ARG A 27 14.08 17.91 -8.57
N LEU A 28 13.32 17.46 -7.56
CA LEU A 28 13.00 18.28 -6.40
C LEU A 28 14.24 18.49 -5.51
N PRO A 29 14.35 19.64 -4.84
CA PRO A 29 15.47 19.91 -3.94
C PRO A 29 15.48 18.89 -2.79
N LEU A 30 16.65 18.27 -2.58
CA LEU A 30 16.87 17.41 -1.42
C LEU A 30 17.33 18.27 -0.22
N PRO A 31 16.90 17.94 1.02
CA PRO A 31 17.47 18.57 2.20
C PRO A 31 18.99 18.33 2.29
N GLU A 32 19.76 19.34 2.68
CA GLU A 32 21.23 19.25 2.78
C GLU A 32 21.70 18.11 3.69
N VAL A 33 20.95 17.82 4.76
CA VAL A 33 21.24 16.73 5.70
C VAL A 33 21.10 15.35 5.05
N VAL A 34 20.21 15.23 4.06
CA VAL A 34 19.94 13.98 3.32
C VAL A 34 20.96 13.77 2.21
N LYS A 35 21.46 14.85 1.59
CA LYS A 35 22.47 14.79 0.51
C LYS A 35 23.80 14.18 0.94
N LYS A 36 24.13 14.24 2.24
CA LYS A 36 25.41 13.79 2.79
C LYS A 36 25.58 12.27 2.83
N ASP A 37 24.50 11.51 2.69
CA ASP A 37 24.50 10.05 2.80
C ASP A 37 23.69 9.45 1.66
N GLU A 38 24.34 8.63 0.83
CA GLU A 38 23.72 7.99 -0.33
C GLU A 38 22.53 7.09 0.06
N MET A 39 22.62 6.40 1.20
CA MET A 39 21.54 5.56 1.71
C MET A 39 20.33 6.40 2.11
N ARG A 40 20.56 7.55 2.77
CA ARG A 40 19.48 8.50 3.11
C ARG A 40 18.87 9.13 1.87
N CYS A 41 19.70 9.45 0.87
CA CYS A 41 19.25 9.98 -0.41
C CYS A 41 18.36 8.99 -1.16
N TRP A 42 18.76 7.71 -1.22
CA TRP A 42 17.93 6.65 -1.79
C TRP A 42 16.62 6.48 -1.03
N LYS A 43 16.67 6.34 0.31
CA LYS A 43 15.47 6.23 1.16
C LYS A 43 14.51 7.40 0.98
N TRP A 44 15.03 8.63 0.91
CA TRP A 44 14.21 9.82 0.68
C TRP A 44 13.46 9.75 -0.65
N ARG A 45 14.14 9.34 -1.72
CA ARG A 45 13.55 9.22 -3.06
C ARG A 45 12.50 8.12 -3.11
N ASN A 46 12.83 6.94 -2.61
CA ASN A 46 11.90 5.81 -2.53
C ASN A 46 10.64 6.21 -1.76
N LEU A 47 10.82 6.77 -0.55
CA LEU A 47 9.72 7.22 0.31
C LEU A 47 8.89 8.36 -0.30
N SER A 48 9.48 9.21 -1.13
CA SER A 48 8.75 10.26 -1.87
C SER A 48 7.78 9.66 -2.89
N VAL A 49 8.18 8.59 -3.59
CA VAL A 49 7.29 7.89 -4.53
C VAL A 49 6.17 7.19 -3.76
N SER A 50 6.50 6.53 -2.65
CA SER A 50 5.52 5.90 -1.75
C SER A 50 4.52 6.91 -1.18
N MET A 51 4.97 8.13 -0.88
CA MET A 51 4.11 9.23 -0.44
C MET A 51 3.10 9.60 -1.54
N VAL A 52 3.53 9.73 -2.80
CA VAL A 52 2.62 10.01 -3.92
C VAL A 52 1.61 8.89 -4.12
N HIS A 53 2.06 7.63 -4.04
CA HIS A 53 1.18 6.47 -4.12
C HIS A 53 0.11 6.51 -3.03
N SER A 54 0.53 6.57 -1.76
CA SER A 54 -0.39 6.54 -0.60
C SER A 54 -1.37 7.71 -0.57
N LEU A 55 -0.96 8.91 -1.00
CA LEU A 55 -1.85 10.06 -1.15
C LEU A 55 -2.92 9.81 -2.22
N LEU A 56 -2.51 9.29 -3.37
CA LEU A 56 -3.42 9.00 -4.48
C LEU A 56 -4.41 7.89 -4.11
N THR A 57 -3.92 6.76 -3.61
CA THR A 57 -4.73 5.57 -3.38
C THR A 57 -5.54 5.65 -2.11
N GLY A 58 -5.03 6.26 -1.04
CA GLY A 58 -5.78 6.53 0.17
C GLY A 58 -6.97 7.46 -0.07
N ALA A 59 -6.77 8.58 -0.78
CA ALA A 59 -7.86 9.51 -1.12
C ALA A 59 -8.90 8.87 -2.06
N TRP A 60 -8.45 8.09 -3.04
CA TRP A 60 -9.32 7.39 -3.96
C TRP A 60 -10.14 6.31 -3.25
N ALA A 61 -9.54 5.52 -2.37
CA ALA A 61 -10.24 4.49 -1.59
C ALA A 61 -11.37 5.10 -0.73
N LEU A 62 -11.10 6.22 -0.06
CA LEU A 62 -12.12 6.96 0.69
C LEU A 62 -13.26 7.43 -0.22
N THR A 63 -12.93 7.98 -1.38
CA THR A 63 -13.91 8.47 -2.34
C THR A 63 -14.79 7.32 -2.88
N CYS A 64 -14.22 6.15 -3.15
CA CYS A 64 -14.97 4.98 -3.60
C CYS A 64 -16.07 4.58 -2.60
N VAL A 65 -15.76 4.57 -1.30
CA VAL A 65 -16.75 4.20 -0.27
C VAL A 65 -17.78 5.30 -0.03
N LEU A 66 -17.39 6.57 -0.14
CA LEU A 66 -18.32 7.70 0.00
C LEU A 66 -19.32 7.80 -1.16
N VAL A 67 -18.87 7.49 -2.39
CA VAL A 67 -19.71 7.59 -3.59
C VAL A 67 -20.60 6.35 -3.78
N TRP A 68 -20.13 5.16 -3.41
CA TRP A 68 -20.87 3.91 -3.54
C TRP A 68 -20.98 3.17 -2.20
N PRO A 69 -21.72 3.69 -1.21
CA PRO A 69 -21.82 3.04 0.11
C PRO A 69 -22.40 1.63 0.05
N GLU A 70 -23.19 1.30 -0.98
CA GLU A 70 -23.74 -0.03 -1.22
C GLU A 70 -22.65 -1.09 -1.41
N THR A 71 -21.42 -0.70 -1.76
CA THR A 71 -20.28 -1.62 -1.86
C THR A 71 -19.98 -2.31 -0.54
N LEU A 72 -20.25 -1.66 0.60
CA LEU A 72 -20.02 -2.23 1.93
C LEU A 72 -20.95 -3.41 2.26
N ARG A 73 -22.08 -3.53 1.54
CA ARG A 73 -23.04 -4.62 1.72
C ARG A 73 -22.70 -5.83 0.85
N ASN A 74 -22.05 -5.63 -0.29
CA ASN A 74 -21.71 -6.66 -1.28
C ASN A 74 -20.23 -6.58 -1.71
N ILE A 75 -19.33 -6.67 -0.72
CA ILE A 75 -17.89 -6.44 -0.88
C ILE A 75 -17.23 -7.40 -1.88
N HIS A 76 -17.76 -8.62 -1.99
CA HIS A 76 -17.20 -9.65 -2.86
C HIS A 76 -17.51 -9.40 -4.36
N SER A 77 -18.77 -9.14 -4.68
CA SER A 77 -19.25 -9.18 -6.07
C SER A 77 -19.37 -7.81 -6.72
N TYR A 78 -19.27 -6.74 -5.94
CA TYR A 78 -19.38 -5.39 -6.46
C TYR A 78 -18.04 -4.92 -7.00
N HIS A 79 -17.97 -4.56 -8.28
CA HIS A 79 -16.78 -3.95 -8.86
C HIS A 79 -17.18 -2.79 -9.76
N THR A 80 -16.48 -1.67 -9.62
CA THR A 80 -16.57 -0.53 -10.54
C THR A 80 -15.29 -0.42 -11.37
N PRO A 81 -15.35 0.16 -12.58
CA PRO A 81 -14.13 0.44 -13.35
C PRO A 81 -13.10 1.26 -12.57
N LEU A 82 -13.56 2.16 -11.68
CA LEU A 82 -12.70 2.98 -10.82
C LEU A 82 -12.03 2.17 -9.72
N SER A 83 -12.75 1.24 -9.08
CA SER A 83 -12.14 0.31 -8.12
C SER A 83 -11.07 -0.58 -8.78
N TYR A 84 -11.35 -1.06 -9.99
CA TYR A 84 -10.40 -1.86 -10.76
C TYR A 84 -9.15 -1.05 -11.16
N LEU A 85 -9.33 0.21 -11.60
CA LEU A 85 -8.22 1.09 -11.93
C LEU A 85 -7.38 1.41 -10.68
N LEU A 86 -8.02 1.65 -9.54
CA LEU A 86 -7.33 1.84 -8.26
C LEU A 86 -6.47 0.62 -7.89
N VAL A 87 -6.99 -0.60 -8.08
CA VAL A 87 -6.19 -1.83 -7.90
C VAL A 87 -5.00 -1.85 -8.85
N CYS A 88 -5.21 -1.56 -10.14
CA CYS A 88 -4.12 -1.51 -11.12
C CYS A 88 -3.06 -0.46 -10.74
N VAL A 89 -3.49 0.70 -10.21
CA VAL A 89 -2.63 1.79 -9.73
C VAL A 89 -1.73 1.30 -8.60
N SER A 90 -2.31 0.60 -7.62
CA SER A 90 -1.56 0.05 -6.50
C SER A 90 -0.61 -1.08 -6.90
N THR A 91 -1.08 -2.03 -7.71
CA THR A 91 -0.23 -3.13 -8.19
C THR A 91 0.93 -2.60 -9.03
N GLY A 92 0.69 -1.65 -9.93
CA GLY A 92 1.74 -1.05 -10.76
C GLY A 92 2.80 -0.31 -9.94
N TYR A 93 2.38 0.41 -8.88
CA TYR A 93 3.30 1.00 -7.91
C TYR A 93 4.15 -0.06 -7.21
N PHE A 94 3.54 -1.11 -6.64
CA PHE A 94 4.28 -2.16 -5.93
C PHE A 94 5.30 -2.88 -6.81
N VAL A 95 4.97 -3.13 -8.09
CA VAL A 95 5.91 -3.69 -9.07
C VAL A 95 7.09 -2.74 -9.29
N GLN A 96 6.83 -1.44 -9.47
CA GLN A 96 7.88 -0.45 -9.68
C GLN A 96 8.78 -0.32 -8.44
N ASP A 97 8.20 -0.28 -7.24
CA ASP A 97 8.93 -0.12 -5.99
C ASP A 97 9.78 -1.35 -5.66
N ALA A 98 9.21 -2.55 -5.82
CA ALA A 98 9.96 -3.80 -5.70
C ALA A 98 11.14 -3.86 -6.68
N ALA A 99 10.93 -3.46 -7.94
CA ALA A 99 12.00 -3.38 -8.93
C ALA A 99 13.10 -2.39 -8.51
N ASP A 100 12.75 -1.21 -7.97
CA ASP A 100 13.72 -0.23 -7.49
C ASP A 100 14.55 -0.78 -6.33
N ILE A 101 13.92 -1.41 -5.33
CA ILE A 101 14.61 -2.03 -4.18
C ILE A 101 15.56 -3.14 -4.63
N ILE A 102 15.14 -4.00 -5.56
CA ILE A 102 15.94 -5.11 -6.06
C ILE A 102 17.13 -4.60 -6.88
N PHE A 103 16.90 -3.73 -7.86
CA PHE A 103 17.96 -3.26 -8.76
C PHE A 103 18.93 -2.29 -8.09
N THR A 104 18.54 -1.61 -7.02
CA THR A 104 19.45 -0.77 -6.23
C THR A 104 20.26 -1.55 -5.19
N GLY A 105 20.04 -2.86 -5.06
CA GLY A 105 20.80 -3.73 -4.14
C GLY A 105 20.31 -3.72 -2.68
N HIS A 106 19.18 -3.09 -2.39
CA HIS A 106 18.65 -2.95 -1.03
C HIS A 106 17.72 -4.10 -0.60
N ALA A 107 17.54 -5.12 -1.43
CA ALA A 107 16.60 -6.23 -1.21
C ALA A 107 16.75 -6.93 0.15
N ARG A 108 17.97 -7.19 0.62
CA ARG A 108 18.19 -7.84 1.93
C ARG A 108 17.75 -6.95 3.10
N GLY A 109 17.94 -5.64 2.99
CA GLY A 109 17.56 -4.68 4.03
C GLY A 109 16.07 -4.32 4.04
N SER A 110 15.34 -4.71 3.00
CA SER A 110 13.94 -4.35 2.76
C SER A 110 13.07 -5.57 2.42
N TRP A 111 13.48 -6.76 2.84
CA TRP A 111 12.80 -8.02 2.48
C TRP A 111 11.34 -8.06 2.95
N GLU A 112 11.03 -7.45 4.10
CA GLU A 112 9.66 -7.35 4.65
C GLU A 112 8.75 -6.57 3.69
N PHE A 113 9.24 -5.49 3.09
CA PHE A 113 8.50 -4.72 2.09
C PHE A 113 8.29 -5.49 0.79
N LEU A 114 9.30 -6.25 0.35
CA LEU A 114 9.19 -7.10 -0.83
C LEU A 114 8.16 -8.21 -0.63
N LEU A 115 8.15 -8.83 0.56
CA LEU A 115 7.15 -9.82 0.93
C LEU A 115 5.75 -9.19 0.96
N HIS A 116 5.61 -8.02 1.59
CA HIS A 116 4.36 -7.26 1.61
C HIS A 116 3.84 -6.97 0.19
N HIS A 117 4.69 -6.49 -0.72
CA HIS A 117 4.30 -6.24 -2.11
C HIS A 117 3.86 -7.51 -2.84
N ALA A 118 4.53 -8.64 -2.60
CA ALA A 118 4.12 -9.93 -3.17
C ALA A 118 2.74 -10.37 -2.65
N LEU A 119 2.51 -10.22 -1.35
CA LEU A 119 1.21 -10.50 -0.70
C LEU A 119 0.10 -9.60 -1.26
N CYS A 120 0.34 -8.28 -1.33
CA CYS A 120 -0.63 -7.36 -1.89
C CYS A 120 -0.95 -7.67 -3.35
N GLY A 121 0.06 -7.93 -4.19
CA GLY A 121 -0.14 -8.30 -5.59
C GLY A 121 -0.99 -9.57 -5.76
N PHE A 122 -0.78 -10.57 -4.89
CA PHE A 122 -1.55 -11.80 -4.88
C PHE A 122 -3.01 -11.58 -4.43
N VAL A 123 -3.22 -10.87 -3.32
CA VAL A 123 -4.57 -10.51 -2.82
C VAL A 123 -5.34 -9.71 -3.88
N TYR A 124 -4.67 -8.77 -4.54
CA TYR A 124 -5.30 -7.85 -5.50
C TYR A 124 -5.70 -8.52 -6.80
N SER A 125 -4.99 -9.59 -7.16
CA SER A 125 -5.35 -10.42 -8.32
C SER A 125 -6.60 -11.26 -8.04
N ASN A 126 -6.92 -11.56 -6.77
CA ASN A 126 -7.91 -12.59 -6.43
C ASN A 126 -9.13 -12.09 -5.63
N MET A 127 -9.12 -10.87 -5.06
CA MET A 127 -10.12 -10.50 -4.03
C MET A 127 -11.05 -9.31 -4.34
N GLY A 128 -11.10 -8.82 -5.58
CA GLY A 128 -12.13 -7.86 -5.98
C GLY A 128 -12.24 -6.57 -5.16
N PHE A 129 -13.43 -6.14 -4.74
CA PHE A 129 -13.58 -4.87 -4.00
C PHE A 129 -13.11 -4.94 -2.55
N VAL A 130 -12.86 -6.15 -2.02
CA VAL A 130 -12.09 -6.34 -0.77
C VAL A 130 -10.74 -5.61 -0.87
N THR A 131 -10.15 -5.55 -2.06
CA THR A 131 -8.91 -4.81 -2.34
C THR A 131 -9.04 -3.30 -2.11
N VAL A 132 -10.19 -2.70 -2.42
CA VAL A 132 -10.40 -1.25 -2.17
C VAL A 132 -10.45 -0.97 -0.68
N LEU A 133 -11.11 -1.83 0.10
CA LEU A 133 -11.12 -1.72 1.55
C LEU A 133 -9.73 -1.93 2.13
N ALA A 134 -8.96 -2.89 1.60
CA ALA A 134 -7.58 -3.11 2.02
C ALA A 134 -6.70 -1.87 1.82
N LEU A 135 -6.98 -1.02 0.82
CA LEU A 135 -6.24 0.22 0.56
C LEU A 135 -6.55 1.35 1.56
N PHE A 136 -7.49 1.18 2.50
CA PHE A 136 -7.69 2.18 3.57
C PHE A 136 -6.44 2.34 4.43
N VAL A 137 -5.60 1.32 4.52
CA VAL A 137 -4.32 1.39 5.24
C VAL A 137 -3.39 2.47 4.67
N GLU A 138 -3.55 2.84 3.40
CA GLU A 138 -2.77 3.88 2.73
C GLU A 138 -3.00 5.27 3.33
N VAL A 139 -4.18 5.52 3.93
CA VAL A 139 -4.45 6.78 4.65
C VAL A 139 -3.48 6.94 5.83
N ASN A 140 -3.18 5.85 6.53
CA ASN A 140 -2.15 5.86 7.56
C ASN A 140 -0.75 5.97 6.94
N SER A 141 -0.48 5.24 5.85
CA SER A 141 0.80 5.26 5.13
C SER A 141 1.24 6.69 4.75
N VAL A 142 0.32 7.59 4.37
CA VAL A 142 0.62 9.02 4.14
C VAL A 142 1.30 9.66 5.36
N THR A 143 0.69 9.53 6.53
CA THR A 143 1.24 10.13 7.76
C THR A 143 2.53 9.44 8.20
N LEU A 144 2.64 8.13 7.98
CA LEU A 144 3.84 7.34 8.28
C LEU A 144 5.02 7.75 7.39
N HIS A 145 4.83 7.84 6.08
CA HIS A 145 5.84 8.26 5.13
C HIS A 145 6.30 9.68 5.43
N MET A 146 5.37 10.60 5.67
CA MET A 146 5.71 11.96 6.09
C MET A 146 6.56 11.97 7.38
N ARG A 147 6.21 11.14 8.38
CA ARG A 147 7.00 11.01 9.61
C ARG A 147 8.43 10.54 9.35
N LEU A 148 8.58 9.54 8.50
CA LEU A 148 9.87 8.97 8.12
C LEU A 148 10.72 9.98 7.33
N MET A 149 10.11 10.73 6.41
CA MET A 149 10.79 11.82 5.69
C MET A 149 11.29 12.90 6.67
N LEU A 150 10.44 13.34 7.61
CA LEU A 150 10.84 14.31 8.63
C LEU A 150 11.99 13.81 9.52
N LYS A 151 12.04 12.51 9.83
CA LYS A 151 13.18 11.89 10.53
C LYS A 151 14.46 11.90 9.69
N LEU A 152 14.36 11.58 8.39
CA LEU A 152 15.50 11.63 7.47
C LEU A 152 16.06 13.06 7.33
N ALA A 153 15.18 14.06 7.31
CA ALA A 153 15.55 15.48 7.30
C ALA A 153 16.02 16.03 8.66
N ASN A 154 16.07 15.21 9.72
CA ASN A 154 16.40 15.63 11.08
C ASN A 154 15.47 16.72 11.66
N ALA A 155 14.20 16.75 11.21
CA ALA A 155 13.21 17.77 11.56
C ALA A 155 12.34 17.38 12.77
N GLN A 156 12.85 16.56 13.69
CA GLN A 156 12.07 15.98 14.79
C GLN A 156 11.67 16.99 15.88
N SER A 157 12.37 18.11 15.99
CA SER A 157 12.06 19.20 16.91
C SER A 157 10.94 20.13 16.40
N THR A 158 10.54 19.99 15.13
CA THR A 158 9.53 20.87 14.52
C THR A 158 8.11 20.57 15.00
N SER A 159 7.25 21.59 15.07
CA SER A 159 5.82 21.42 15.37
C SER A 159 5.12 20.51 14.36
N ILE A 160 5.55 20.54 13.10
CA ILE A 160 5.04 19.66 12.03
C ILE A 160 5.25 18.19 12.40
N TYR A 161 6.43 17.83 12.91
CA TYR A 161 6.71 16.46 13.34
C TYR A 161 5.85 16.04 14.54
N GLN A 162 5.61 16.93 15.50
CA GLN A 162 4.76 16.61 16.65
C GLN A 162 3.30 16.43 16.25
N PHE A 163 2.77 17.30 15.39
CA PHE A 163 1.43 17.15 14.83
C PHE A 163 1.31 15.85 14.01
N ASN A 164 2.29 15.58 13.14
CA ASN A 164 2.30 14.37 12.35
C ASN A 164 2.34 13.10 13.20
N LYS A 165 3.05 13.08 14.35
CA LYS A 165 2.99 11.95 15.29
C LYS A 165 1.56 11.67 15.78
N PHE A 166 0.83 12.71 16.15
CA PHE A 166 -0.55 12.58 16.59
C PHE A 166 -1.44 12.10 15.45
N ALA A 167 -1.34 12.72 14.27
CA ALA A 167 -2.07 12.30 13.07
C ALA A 167 -1.76 10.84 12.67
N ASN A 168 -0.51 10.42 12.78
CA ASN A 168 -0.08 9.05 12.51
C ASN A 168 -0.69 8.07 13.52
N PHE A 169 -0.71 8.41 14.80
CA PHE A 169 -1.37 7.55 15.79
C PHE A 169 -2.87 7.44 15.54
N PHE A 170 -3.53 8.57 15.30
CA PHE A 170 -4.96 8.60 15.03
C PHE A 170 -5.32 7.76 13.79
N THR A 171 -4.67 8.02 12.65
CA THR A 171 -4.93 7.27 11.40
C THR A 171 -4.54 5.80 11.51
N TYR A 172 -3.53 5.47 12.31
CA TYR A 172 -3.15 4.07 12.56
C TYR A 172 -4.28 3.31 13.23
N VAL A 173 -4.90 3.89 14.26
CA VAL A 173 -6.03 3.25 14.96
C VAL A 173 -7.26 3.16 14.05
N THR A 174 -7.64 4.27 13.40
CA THR A 174 -8.90 4.36 12.66
C THR A 174 -8.89 3.70 11.28
N PHE A 175 -7.81 3.83 10.53
CA PHE A 175 -7.73 3.35 9.15
C PHE A 175 -6.90 2.09 9.01
N ARG A 176 -5.84 1.92 9.78
CA ARG A 176 -5.01 0.70 9.68
C ARG A 176 -5.61 -0.43 10.50
N LEU A 177 -5.64 -0.29 11.83
CA LEU A 177 -6.08 -1.36 12.72
C LEU A 177 -7.55 -1.75 12.50
N SER A 178 -8.46 -0.78 12.40
CA SER A 178 -9.89 -1.09 12.19
C SER A 178 -10.14 -1.82 10.87
N THR A 179 -9.49 -1.41 9.78
CA THR A 179 -9.61 -2.07 8.47
C THR A 179 -9.06 -3.49 8.53
N GLN A 180 -7.87 -3.69 9.12
CA GLN A 180 -7.25 -5.00 9.25
C GLN A 180 -8.12 -5.94 10.09
N PHE A 181 -8.68 -5.45 11.20
CA PHE A 181 -9.60 -6.23 12.03
C PHE A 181 -10.86 -6.62 11.26
N TYR A 182 -11.46 -5.66 10.55
CA TYR A 182 -12.65 -5.88 9.73
C TYR A 182 -12.42 -6.91 8.62
N LEU A 183 -11.34 -6.77 7.85
CA LEU A 183 -11.00 -7.69 6.77
C LEU A 183 -10.64 -9.08 7.28
N THR A 184 -9.92 -9.16 8.40
CA THR A 184 -9.60 -10.45 9.04
C THR A 184 -10.88 -11.15 9.50
N TRP A 185 -11.78 -10.43 10.17
CA TRP A 185 -13.08 -10.96 10.57
C TRP A 185 -13.89 -11.43 9.35
N TYR A 186 -13.94 -10.61 8.28
CA TYR A 186 -14.66 -10.91 7.05
C TYR A 186 -14.14 -12.18 6.36
N ILE A 187 -12.82 -12.32 6.22
CA ILE A 187 -12.17 -13.49 5.62
C ILE A 187 -12.47 -14.77 6.43
N ILE A 188 -12.38 -14.70 7.76
CA ILE A 188 -12.63 -15.85 8.63
C ILE A 188 -14.10 -16.30 8.54
N HIS A 189 -15.05 -15.35 8.55
CA HIS A 189 -16.48 -15.68 8.51
C HIS A 189 -16.96 -16.14 7.14
N ASN A 190 -16.28 -15.72 6.06
CA ASN A 190 -16.61 -16.11 4.69
C ASN A 190 -15.59 -17.13 4.12
N TYR A 191 -14.90 -17.86 5.01
CA TYR A 191 -13.82 -18.78 4.66
C TYR A 191 -14.21 -19.83 3.61
N SER A 192 -15.44 -20.36 3.67
CA SER A 192 -15.93 -21.37 2.72
C SER A 192 -16.07 -20.87 1.28
N TRP A 193 -15.99 -19.56 1.07
CA TRP A 193 -16.17 -18.89 -0.22
C TRP A 193 -14.86 -18.44 -0.85
N LEU A 194 -13.75 -18.52 -0.12
CA LEU A 194 -12.41 -18.18 -0.59
C LEU A 194 -11.74 -19.45 -1.09
N ASP A 195 -11.24 -19.42 -2.33
CA ASP A 195 -10.47 -20.54 -2.88
C ASP A 195 -9.38 -20.96 -1.89
N HIS A 196 -9.33 -22.25 -1.56
CA HIS A 196 -8.47 -22.81 -0.51
C HIS A 196 -6.99 -22.43 -0.68
N ASP A 197 -6.54 -22.20 -1.91
CA ASP A 197 -5.17 -21.81 -2.25
C ASP A 197 -4.79 -20.40 -1.76
N LEU A 198 -5.74 -19.45 -1.77
CA LEU A 198 -5.53 -18.08 -1.30
C LEU A 198 -5.36 -18.03 0.22
N PHE A 199 -6.13 -18.83 0.96
CA PHE A 199 -5.99 -18.94 2.41
C PHE A 199 -4.78 -19.77 2.80
N LEU A 200 -4.47 -20.90 2.15
CA LEU A 200 -3.29 -21.71 2.50
C LEU A 200 -1.97 -20.95 2.28
N TRP A 201 -1.91 -20.05 1.31
CA TRP A 201 -0.75 -19.19 1.08
C TRP A 201 -0.66 -18.04 2.09
N CYS A 202 -1.77 -17.37 2.40
CA CYS A 202 -1.84 -16.34 3.46
C CYS A 202 -1.70 -16.92 4.88
N ALA A 203 -2.09 -18.18 5.09
CA ALA A 203 -2.05 -18.91 6.36
C ALA A 203 -1.00 -20.01 6.32
N GLY A 204 0.17 -19.73 5.73
CA GLY A 204 1.31 -20.65 5.55
C GLY A 204 1.88 -21.31 6.82
N VAL A 205 1.13 -21.38 7.91
CA VAL A 205 1.32 -22.31 9.01
C VAL A 205 -0.08 -22.69 9.53
N LYS A 206 -0.33 -24.00 9.72
CA LYS A 206 -1.42 -24.52 10.58
C LYS A 206 -1.27 -23.96 12.01
N ARG A 207 -1.60 -22.69 12.24
CA ARG A 207 -1.53 -22.04 13.54
C ARG A 207 -2.71 -21.08 13.72
N PRO A 208 -3.08 -20.79 14.97
CA PRO A 208 -4.33 -20.10 15.26
C PRO A 208 -4.35 -18.68 14.69
N VAL A 209 -5.55 -18.13 14.72
CA VAL A 209 -6.04 -16.80 14.33
C VAL A 209 -5.10 -15.57 14.52
N PRO A 210 -4.11 -15.51 15.44
CA PRO A 210 -3.26 -14.31 15.56
C PRO A 210 -2.34 -14.01 14.37
N THR A 211 -2.08 -14.98 13.48
CA THR A 211 -1.14 -14.79 12.36
C THR A 211 -1.75 -14.02 11.20
N CYS A 212 -3.08 -14.07 10.99
CA CYS A 212 -3.72 -13.30 9.92
C CYS A 212 -3.51 -11.79 10.08
N LEU A 213 -3.47 -11.26 11.31
CA LEU A 213 -3.21 -9.84 11.59
C LEU A 213 -1.78 -9.41 11.22
N VAL A 214 -0.81 -10.32 11.31
CA VAL A 214 0.60 -10.05 10.99
C VAL A 214 0.83 -9.90 9.49
N PHE A 215 0.02 -10.53 8.65
CA PHE A 215 0.15 -10.43 7.20
C PHE A 215 -0.35 -9.10 6.61
N TRP A 216 -1.12 -8.33 7.39
CA TRP A 216 -1.63 -7.04 6.94
C TRP A 216 -0.83 -5.85 7.47
N THR A 217 0.02 -6.02 8.48
CA THR A 217 0.88 -4.96 9.06
C THR A 217 2.17 -4.79 8.30
#